data_AF-A0A1Q4DJH3-F1
#
_entry.id   AF-A0A1Q4DJH3-F1
#
_cell.length_a   1.000
_cell.length_b   1.000
_cell.length_c   1.000
_cell.angle_alpha   90.00
_cell.angle_beta   90.00
_cell.angle_gamma   90.00
#
_symmetry.space_group_name_H-M   'P 1'
#
loop_
_entity.id
_entity.type
_entity.pdbx_description
1 polymer ?
#
loop_
_entity_poly.entity_id
_entity_poly.type
_entity_poly.pdbx_seq_one_letter_code
_entity_poly.pdbx_strand_id
1 'polypeptide(L)' 'MSLAQIDQRIAILRDNIRQLIEQAAADSGAADETLNADRLNDQQDELDRLLKQRAAMTK' A
#
# COMPACT_ATOMS: atom_id res chain seq x y z
N MET A 1 -17.42 -5.41 -2.76
CA MET A 1 -16.93 -5.34 -1.37
C MET A 1 -17.82 -4.41 -0.58
N SER A 2 -18.02 -4.67 0.70
CA SER A 2 -18.65 -3.73 1.63
C SER A 2 -17.67 -2.62 2.05
N LEU A 3 -18.19 -1.54 2.62
CA LEU A 3 -17.36 -0.45 3.16
C LEU A 3 -16.35 -0.96 4.21
N ALA A 4 -16.80 -1.84 5.11
CA ALA A 4 -15.93 -2.46 6.12
C ALA A 4 -14.79 -3.30 5.51
N GLN A 5 -15.07 -4.03 4.42
CA GLN A 5 -14.03 -4.79 3.71
C GLN A 5 -13.00 -3.86 3.03
N ILE A 6 -13.44 -2.71 2.51
CA ILE A 6 -12.55 -1.72 1.91
C ILE A 6 -11.67 -1.07 2.99
N ASP A 7 -12.26 -0.68 4.12
CA ASP A 7 -11.51 -0.11 5.25
C ASP A 7 -10.45 -1.09 5.78
N GLN A 8 -10.81 -2.38 5.90
CA GLN A 8 -9.86 -3.42 6.31
C GLN A 8 -8.71 -3.57 5.31
N ARG A 9 -8.98 -3.61 4.00
CA ARG A 9 -7.93 -3.71 2.97
C ARG A 9 -7.04 -2.48 2.94
N ILE A 10 -7.60 -1.28 3.12
CA ILE A 10 -6.84 -0.02 3.25
C ILE A 10 -5.90 -0.09 4.45
N ALA A 11 -6.36 -0.58 5.60
CA ALA A 11 -5.52 -0.71 6.79
C ALA A 11 -4.34 -1.66 6.55
N ILE A 12 -4.59 -2.80 5.90
CA ILE A 12 -3.55 -3.78 5.55
C ILE A 12 -2.51 -3.18 4.59
N LEU A 13 -2.96 -2.51 3.52
CA LEU A 13 -2.04 -1.89 2.54
C LEU A 13 -1.17 -0.81 3.18
N ARG A 14 -1.75 0.04 4.04
CA ARG A 14 -0.97 1.06 4.77
C ARG A 14 0.09 0.46 5.66
N ASP A 15 -0.22 -0.64 6.35
CA ASP A 15 0.75 -1.34 7.18
C ASP A 15 1.88 -1.95 6.33
N ASN A 16 1.54 -2.61 5.23
CA ASN A 16 2.53 -3.17 4.32
C ASN A 16 3.44 -2.09 3.69
N ILE A 17 2.87 -0.96 3.28
CA ILE A 17 3.62 0.19 2.74
C ILE A 17 4.62 0.70 3.78
N ARG A 18 4.19 0.85 5.03
CA ARG A 18 5.08 1.25 6.13
C ARG A 18 6.24 0.25 6.31
N GLN A 19 5.93 -1.05 6.35
CA GLN A 19 6.95 -2.09 6.51
C GLN A 19 7.97 -2.08 5.36
N LEU A 20 7.53 -1.86 4.12
CA LEU A 20 8.44 -1.75 2.97
C LEU A 20 9.34 -0.53 3.05
N ILE A 21 8.83 0.61 3.51
CA ILE A 21 9.64 1.81 3.72
C ILE A 21 10.67 1.57 4.82
N GLU A 22 10.28 0.92 5.92
CA GLU A 22 11.19 0.56 7.01
C GLU A 22 12.29 -0.43 6.56
N GLN A 23 11.93 -1.42 5.74
CA GLN A 23 12.89 -2.37 5.14
C GLN A 23 13.85 -1.66 4.19
N ALA A 24 13.34 -0.83 3.28
CA ALA A 24 14.17 -0.07 2.35
C ALA A 24 15.11 0.93 3.05
N ALA A 25 14.73 1.43 4.23
CA ALA A 25 15.60 2.27 5.04
C ALA A 25 16.66 1.48 5.82
N ALA A 26 16.43 0.18 6.06
CA ALA A 26 17.32 -0.70 6.80
C ALA A 26 18.32 -1.47 5.90
N ASP A 27 17.93 -1.81 4.67
CA ASP A 27 18.77 -2.51 3.69
C ASP A 27 19.54 -1.54 2.79
N SER A 28 20.82 -1.86 2.52
CA SER A 28 21.73 -1.04 1.69
C SER A 28 22.15 -1.72 0.37
N GLY A 29 21.38 -2.72 -0.08
CA GLY A 29 21.64 -3.47 -1.30
C GLY A 29 20.83 -2.97 -2.50
N ALA A 30 21.51 -2.51 -3.56
CA ALA A 30 20.87 -1.90 -4.75
C ALA A 30 19.86 -2.80 -5.51
N ALA A 31 20.01 -4.13 -5.45
CA ALA A 31 19.07 -5.06 -6.08
C ALA A 31 17.74 -5.16 -5.31
N ASP A 32 17.81 -5.11 -3.98
CA ASP A 32 16.64 -5.15 -3.10
C ASP A 32 15.88 -3.81 -3.11
N GLU A 33 16.59 -2.69 -3.30
CA GLU A 33 15.99 -1.36 -3.45
C GLU A 33 15.02 -1.27 -4.66
N THR A 34 15.39 -1.84 -5.81
CA THR A 34 14.55 -1.79 -7.02
C THR A 34 13.28 -2.64 -6.85
N LEU A 35 13.43 -3.86 -6.32
CA LEU A 35 12.29 -4.75 -6.04
C LEU A 35 11.33 -4.14 -4.99
N ASN A 36 11.88 -3.50 -3.97
CA ASN A 36 11.10 -2.81 -2.94
C ASN A 36 10.37 -1.58 -3.52
N ALA A 37 10.99 -0.85 -4.45
CA ALA A 37 10.37 0.29 -5.11
C ALA A 37 9.17 -0.12 -5.98
N ASP A 38 9.31 -1.16 -6.79
CA ASP A 38 8.21 -1.67 -7.63
C ASP A 38 7.03 -2.13 -6.76
N ARG A 39 7.31 -2.91 -5.71
CA ARG A 39 6.29 -3.40 -4.78
C ARG A 39 5.62 -2.28 -3.99
N LEU A 40 6.36 -1.24 -3.63
CA LEU A 40 5.82 -0.05 -2.98
C LEU A 40 4.86 0.69 -3.92
N ASN A 41 5.24 0.85 -5.18
CA ASN A 41 4.42 1.51 -6.19
C ASN A 41 3.11 0.76 -6.44
N ASP A 42 3.16 -0.56 -6.60
CA ASP A 42 1.97 -1.40 -6.78
C ASP A 42 0.98 -1.28 -5.61
N GLN A 43 1.50 -1.24 -4.37
CA GLN A 43 0.65 -1.10 -3.19
C GLN A 43 0.07 0.30 -3.03
N GLN A 44 0.81 1.34 -3.42
CA GLN A 44 0.30 2.70 -3.43
C GLN A 44 -0.82 2.87 -4.46
N ASP A 45 -0.66 2.30 -5.65
CA ASP A 45 -1.69 2.30 -6.70
C ASP A 45 -2.98 1.61 -6.25
N GLU A 46 -2.87 0.45 -5.58
CA GLU A 46 -4.05 -0.25 -5.05
C GLU A 46 -4.69 0.54 -3.90
N LEU A 47 -3.89 1.15 -3.01
CA LEU A 47 -4.40 2.00 -1.93
C LEU A 47 -5.21 3.17 -2.50
N ASP A 48 -4.71 3.83 -3.53
CA ASP A 48 -5.39 4.94 -4.19
C ASP A 48 -6.72 4.51 -4.85
N ARG A 49 -6.74 3.33 -5.48
CA ARG A 49 -7.98 2.75 -6.04
C ARG A 49 -9.01 2.49 -4.95
N LEU A 50 -8.60 1.92 -3.82
CA LEU A 50 -9.51 1.64 -2.71
C LEU A 50 -10.01 2.91 -2.02
N LEU A 51 -9.17 3.94 -1.89
CA LEU A 51 -9.60 5.24 -1.36
C LEU A 51 -10.65 5.90 -2.25
N LYS A 52 -10.47 5.86 -3.58
CA LYS A 52 -11.47 6.34 -4.54
C LYS A 52 -12.78 5.55 -4.44
N GLN A 53 -12.70 4.22 -4.35
CA GLN A 53 -13.87 3.36 -4.18
C GLN A 53 -14.61 3.66 -2.87
N ARG A 54 -13.88 3.77 -1.75
CA ARG A 54 -14.44 4.15 -0.44
C ARG A 54 -15.18 5.47 -0.52
N ALA A 55 -14.53 6.49 -1.08
CA ALA A 55 -15.11 7.82 -1.21
C ALA A 55 -16.41 7.82 -2.03
N ALA A 56 -16.50 7.01 -3.09
CA ALA A 56 -17.71 6.85 -3.89
C ALA A 56 -18.87 6.17 -3.12
N MET A 57 -18.56 5.35 -2.11
CA MET A 57 -19.56 4.67 -1.28
C MET A 57 -20.04 5.51 -0.08
N THR A 58 -19.29 6.53 0.30
CA THR A 58 -19.61 7.43 1.41
C THR A 58 -20.06 8.82 0.94
N LYS A 59 -20.30 8.99 -0.35
CA LYS A 59 -20.76 10.23 -0.97
C LYS A 59 -22.29 10.25 -1.05
#